data_AF-A0AAU9U1Q2-F1
#
_entry.id   AF-A0AAU9U1Q2-F1
#
_cell.length_a   1.000
_cell.length_b   1.000
_cell.length_c   1.000
_cell.angle_alpha   90.00
_cell.angle_beta   90.00
_cell.angle_gamma   90.00
#
_symmetry.space_group_name_H-M   'P 1'
#
loop_
_entity.id
_entity.type
_entity.pdbx_description
1 polymer ?
#
loop_
_entity_poly.entity_id
_entity_poly.type
_entity_poly.pdbx_seq_one_letter_code
_entity_poly.pdbx_strand_id
1 'polypeptide(L)'
;MKMNKLVSLFMTKRLFEIRSITTRIAIDGKDVPKKKEYENRITLIGPDNSVSITDFKNAQNLSTRRELKLVKIQDADSKTRRPIYKLMTNAQYHEEELARRKEKQAASDNNTIKGQKLITLSSRIADHDVMTGVKKMGKLLEKQYEVKVVISGDENEQTKMERIYTIIEKNLKSSGRIVQKRIKGNNLRFQLVPMKDNNDQSKKETDSGQNNNNNDDKGPL
;
A
#
# COMPACT_ATOMS: atom_id res chain seq x y z
N MET A 1 -78.94 3.92 31.18
CA MET A 1 -80.15 3.56 30.39
C MET A 1 -79.95 4.07 28.97
N LYS A 2 -80.07 3.17 27.98
CA LYS A 2 -80.18 3.37 26.51
C LYS A 2 -78.94 3.80 25.72
N MET A 3 -78.29 2.75 25.20
CA MET A 3 -77.56 2.73 23.93
C MET A 3 -78.40 3.24 22.76
N ASN A 4 -77.75 3.82 21.75
CA ASN A 4 -78.24 3.78 20.38
C ASN A 4 -77.14 3.27 19.43
N LYS A 5 -77.48 2.17 18.74
CA LYS A 5 -76.76 1.53 17.63
C LYS A 5 -77.33 2.04 16.31
N LEU A 6 -76.46 2.19 15.30
CA LEU A 6 -76.71 1.96 13.86
C LEU A 6 -75.35 2.20 13.18
N VAL A 7 -74.53 1.18 12.90
CA VAL A 7 -74.58 0.25 11.75
C VAL A 7 -74.75 0.96 10.41
N SER A 8 -73.65 1.03 9.65
CA SER A 8 -73.66 1.03 8.20
C SER A 8 -72.35 0.41 7.71
N LEU A 9 -72.51 -0.82 7.18
CA LEU A 9 -71.54 -1.55 6.39
C LEU A 9 -71.46 -0.89 5.01
N PHE A 10 -70.25 -0.63 4.51
CA PHE A 10 -69.97 -0.81 3.09
C PHE A 10 -68.63 -1.52 2.91
N MET A 11 -68.76 -2.83 2.78
CA MET A 11 -67.81 -3.73 2.16
C MET A 11 -67.98 -3.59 0.64
N THR A 12 -66.98 -3.06 -0.07
CA THR A 12 -66.75 -3.42 -1.48
C THR A 12 -65.27 -3.59 -1.73
N LYS A 13 -64.90 -4.87 -1.79
CA LYS A 13 -63.71 -5.40 -2.45
C LYS A 13 -63.57 -4.80 -3.85
N ARG A 14 -62.39 -4.32 -4.20
CA ARG A 14 -61.81 -4.61 -5.52
C ARG A 14 -60.30 -4.75 -5.41
N LEU A 15 -59.90 -5.99 -5.64
CA LEU A 15 -58.56 -6.45 -5.93
C LEU A 15 -57.87 -5.51 -6.92
N PHE A 16 -56.78 -4.87 -6.50
CA PHE A 16 -55.70 -4.59 -7.45
C PHE A 16 -54.80 -5.82 -7.50
N GLU A 17 -55.27 -6.86 -8.18
CA GLU A 17 -54.37 -7.79 -8.85
C GLU A 17 -53.80 -7.00 -10.04
N ILE A 18 -52.68 -6.30 -9.85
CA ILE A 18 -51.83 -5.95 -10.98
C ILE A 18 -51.05 -7.23 -11.30
N ARG A 19 -51.71 -8.12 -12.05
CA ARG A 19 -51.00 -9.13 -12.82
C ARG A 19 -50.14 -8.35 -13.80
N SER A 20 -48.85 -8.27 -13.55
CA SER A 20 -47.88 -7.84 -14.54
C SER A 20 -47.98 -8.77 -15.73
N ILE A 21 -48.71 -8.34 -16.77
CA ILE A 21 -48.75 -9.01 -18.06
C ILE A 21 -47.34 -8.91 -18.62
N THR A 22 -46.58 -9.99 -18.48
CA THR A 22 -45.32 -10.20 -19.20
C THR A 22 -45.67 -10.38 -20.67
N THR A 23 -45.52 -9.33 -21.47
CA THR A 23 -45.39 -9.49 -22.91
C THR A 23 -44.08 -10.21 -23.19
N ARG A 24 -44.19 -11.46 -23.66
CA ARG A 24 -43.06 -12.24 -24.19
C ARG A 24 -42.72 -11.67 -25.57
N ILE A 25 -41.64 -10.89 -25.65
CA ILE A 25 -41.01 -10.60 -26.94
C ILE A 25 -40.09 -11.79 -27.20
N ALA A 26 -40.51 -12.65 -28.13
CA ALA A 26 -39.70 -13.73 -28.65
C ALA A 26 -39.10 -13.27 -29.98
N ILE A 27 -37.78 -13.09 -30.00
CA ILE A 27 -36.95 -13.15 -31.19
C ILE A 27 -35.68 -13.90 -30.78
N ASP A 28 -35.50 -15.09 -31.36
CA ASP A 28 -34.37 -16.01 -31.24
C ASP A 28 -33.95 -16.51 -29.84
N GLY A 29 -34.64 -17.55 -29.37
CA GLY A 29 -34.04 -18.86 -29.05
C GLY A 29 -32.86 -18.99 -28.06
N LYS A 30 -32.45 -17.94 -27.36
CA LYS A 30 -31.46 -18.02 -26.28
C LYS A 30 -32.05 -17.42 -25.01
N ASP A 31 -32.39 -18.29 -24.06
CA ASP A 31 -32.75 -17.92 -22.70
C ASP A 31 -31.59 -17.11 -22.08
N VAL A 32 -31.70 -15.80 -22.11
CA VAL A 32 -30.82 -14.92 -21.32
C VAL A 32 -31.27 -15.05 -19.87
N PRO A 33 -30.45 -15.59 -18.95
CA PRO A 33 -30.83 -15.68 -17.56
C PRO A 33 -31.04 -14.26 -17.02
N LYS A 34 -32.28 -13.96 -16.62
CA LYS A 34 -32.65 -12.67 -16.00
C LYS A 34 -31.70 -12.42 -14.82
N LYS A 35 -30.86 -11.38 -14.93
CA LYS A 35 -30.04 -10.91 -13.83
C LYS A 35 -30.99 -10.47 -12.72
N LYS A 36 -31.01 -11.19 -11.59
CA LYS A 36 -31.76 -10.79 -10.40
C LYS A 36 -31.19 -9.44 -9.96
N GLU A 37 -31.96 -8.38 -10.17
CA GLU A 37 -31.67 -7.07 -9.63
C GLU A 37 -31.97 -7.17 -8.14
N TYR A 38 -30.92 -7.33 -7.33
CA TYR A 38 -31.08 -7.27 -5.88
C TYR A 38 -31.46 -5.82 -5.56
N GLU A 39 -32.76 -5.58 -5.36
CA GLU A 39 -33.26 -4.45 -4.57
C GLU A 39 -32.29 -4.24 -3.39
N ASN A 40 -31.93 -2.98 -3.10
CA ASN A 40 -30.86 -2.46 -2.21
C ASN A 40 -30.71 -3.10 -0.80
N ARG A 41 -30.65 -4.41 -0.75
CA ARG A 41 -30.57 -5.27 0.42
C ARG A 41 -29.12 -5.58 0.67
N ILE A 42 -28.74 -5.40 1.91
CA ILE A 42 -27.39 -5.59 2.40
C ILE A 42 -27.40 -6.75 3.39
N THR A 43 -26.26 -7.42 3.50
CA THR A 43 -26.02 -8.35 4.61
C THR A 43 -25.47 -7.52 5.77
N LEU A 44 -26.18 -7.49 6.89
CA LEU A 44 -25.84 -6.73 8.08
C LEU A 44 -25.33 -7.66 9.18
N ILE A 45 -24.14 -7.39 9.68
CA ILE A 45 -23.54 -8.05 10.83
C ILE A 45 -23.75 -7.15 12.05
N GLY A 46 -24.43 -7.65 13.07
CA GLY A 46 -24.64 -6.98 14.35
C GLY A 46 -23.37 -6.90 15.20
N PRO A 47 -23.39 -6.12 16.29
CA PRO A 47 -22.27 -6.04 17.23
C PRO A 47 -22.04 -7.36 18.00
N ASP A 48 -23.06 -8.21 18.07
CA ASP A 48 -23.04 -9.58 18.61
C ASP A 48 -22.63 -10.62 17.55
N ASN A 49 -22.16 -10.18 16.37
CA ASN A 49 -21.89 -11.00 15.18
C ASN A 49 -23.13 -11.72 14.59
N SER A 50 -24.35 -11.30 14.95
CA SER A 50 -25.56 -11.83 14.30
C SER A 50 -25.65 -11.37 12.85
N VAL A 51 -26.02 -12.28 11.94
CA VAL A 51 -26.13 -11.97 10.50
C VAL A 51 -27.60 -11.84 10.12
N SER A 52 -27.97 -10.68 9.58
CA SER A 52 -29.33 -10.39 9.11
C SER A 52 -29.30 -9.78 7.71
N ILE A 53 -30.42 -9.87 6.99
CA ILE A 53 -30.57 -9.26 5.66
C ILE A 53 -31.57 -8.13 5.80
N THR A 54 -31.11 -6.90 5.54
CA THR A 54 -31.92 -5.68 5.71
C THR A 54 -31.63 -4.69 4.60
N ASP A 55 -32.47 -3.67 4.44
CA ASP A 55 -32.17 -2.56 3.54
C ASP A 55 -31.10 -1.64 4.13
N PHE A 56 -30.35 -0.97 3.26
CA PHE A 56 -29.32 -0.02 3.68
C PHE A 56 -29.87 1.10 4.58
N LYS A 57 -31.04 1.66 4.24
CA LYS A 57 -31.69 2.73 5.02
C LYS A 57 -32.07 2.27 6.43
N ASN A 58 -32.55 1.03 6.56
CA ASN A 58 -32.92 0.47 7.86
C ASN A 58 -31.68 0.25 8.73
N ALA A 59 -30.58 -0.22 8.14
CA ALA A 59 -29.31 -0.35 8.85
C ALA A 59 -28.74 1.00 9.31
N GLN A 60 -28.84 2.05 8.48
CA GLN A 60 -28.40 3.40 8.84
C GLN A 60 -29.24 4.00 9.98
N ASN A 61 -30.55 3.78 9.96
CA ASN A 61 -31.43 4.18 11.06
C ASN A 61 -31.08 3.42 12.34
N LEU A 62 -30.78 2.12 12.24
CA LEU A 62 -30.38 1.29 13.38
C LEU A 62 -29.04 1.74 13.98
N SER A 63 -28.06 2.07 13.12
CA SER A 63 -26.76 2.58 13.57
C SER A 63 -26.91 3.90 14.30
N THR A 64 -27.72 4.83 13.77
CA THR A 64 -27.98 6.13 14.39
C THR A 64 -28.72 5.99 15.72
N ARG A 65 -29.75 5.12 15.77
CA ARG A 65 -30.56 4.88 16.98
C ARG A 65 -29.74 4.29 18.14
N ARG A 66 -28.77 3.42 17.83
CA ARG A 66 -27.96 2.72 18.83
C ARG A 66 -26.56 3.33 19.01
N GLU A 67 -26.30 4.49 18.39
CA GLU A 67 -24.99 5.17 18.41
C GLU A 67 -23.83 4.27 17.94
N LEU A 68 -24.11 3.40 16.95
CA LEU A 68 -23.15 2.51 16.33
C LEU A 68 -22.66 3.07 14.99
N LYS A 69 -21.49 2.59 14.54
CA LYS A 69 -20.97 2.86 13.20
C LYS A 69 -21.34 1.73 12.25
N LEU A 70 -21.95 2.09 11.13
CA LEU A 70 -22.18 1.17 10.02
C LEU A 70 -20.97 1.21 9.07
N VAL A 71 -20.20 0.13 9.02
CA VAL A 71 -18.97 0.03 8.25
C VAL A 71 -19.14 -0.99 7.13
N LYS A 72 -18.75 -0.64 5.91
CA LYS A 72 -18.74 -1.56 4.78
C LYS A 72 -17.48 -2.42 4.84
N ILE A 73 -17.64 -3.73 4.95
CA ILE A 73 -16.52 -4.68 5.02
C ILE A 73 -16.19 -5.26 3.64
N GLN A 74 -17.23 -5.58 2.86
CA GLN A 74 -17.06 -6.19 1.54
C GLN A 74 -18.07 -5.62 0.54
N ASP A 75 -17.62 -5.37 -0.70
CA ASP A 75 -18.46 -4.82 -1.77
C ASP A 75 -19.49 -5.81 -2.31
N ALA A 76 -19.10 -7.06 -2.50
CA ALA A 76 -20.01 -8.14 -2.90
C ALA A 76 -19.49 -9.47 -2.34
N ASP A 77 -20.37 -10.19 -1.64
CA ASP A 77 -20.09 -11.58 -1.26
C ASP A 77 -20.15 -12.50 -2.49
N SER A 78 -19.20 -13.43 -2.60
CA SER A 78 -19.12 -14.42 -3.68
C SER A 78 -20.38 -15.30 -3.75
N LYS A 79 -21.04 -15.57 -2.62
CA LYS A 79 -22.24 -16.40 -2.58
C LYS A 79 -23.50 -15.60 -2.88
N THR A 80 -23.68 -14.48 -2.17
CA THR A 80 -24.96 -13.77 -2.22
C THR A 80 -24.97 -12.54 -3.11
N ARG A 81 -23.81 -12.11 -3.64
CA ARG A 81 -23.61 -10.88 -4.44
C ARG A 81 -24.17 -9.61 -3.78
N ARG A 82 -24.31 -9.62 -2.46
CA ARG A 82 -24.75 -8.48 -1.65
C ARG A 82 -23.55 -7.88 -0.93
N PRO A 83 -23.49 -6.55 -0.75
CA PRO A 83 -22.47 -5.93 0.10
C PRO A 83 -22.69 -6.34 1.56
N ILE A 84 -21.58 -6.51 2.28
CA ILE A 84 -21.57 -6.85 3.70
C ILE A 84 -21.22 -5.59 4.49
N TYR A 85 -22.10 -5.25 5.43
CA TYR A 85 -21.90 -4.18 6.38
C TYR A 85 -21.87 -4.74 7.80
N LYS A 86 -21.07 -4.12 8.66
CA LYS A 86 -20.95 -4.47 10.07
C LYS A 86 -21.29 -3.26 10.94
N LEU A 87 -22.07 -3.49 11.98
CA LEU A 87 -22.29 -2.53 13.05
C LEU A 87 -21.18 -2.68 14.09
N MET A 88 -20.49 -1.59 14.36
CA MET A 88 -19.39 -1.54 15.32
C MET A 88 -19.64 -0.46 16.34
N THR A 89 -19.16 -0.65 17.57
CA THR A 89 -19.12 0.43 18.56
C THR A 89 -18.02 1.42 18.18
N ASN A 90 -18.12 2.66 18.68
CA ASN A 90 -17.09 3.68 18.40
C ASN A 90 -15.70 3.22 18.86
N ALA A 91 -15.59 2.60 20.04
CA ALA A 91 -14.32 2.09 20.56
C ALA A 91 -13.70 1.04 19.63
N GLN A 92 -14.48 0.03 19.22
CA GLN A 92 -14.03 -1.01 18.30
C GLN A 92 -13.62 -0.45 16.94
N TYR A 93 -14.40 0.51 16.41
CA TYR A 93 -14.08 1.17 15.15
C TYR A 93 -12.74 1.91 15.21
N HIS A 94 -12.45 2.59 16.32
CA HIS A 94 -11.17 3.29 16.52
C HIS A 94 -10.00 2.32 16.63
N GLU A 95 -10.16 1.20 17.35
CA GLU A 95 -9.13 0.18 17.49
C GLU A 95 -8.81 -0.49 16.14
N GLU A 96 -9.83 -0.89 15.38
CA GLU A 96 -9.66 -1.49 14.05
C GLU A 96 -8.99 -0.50 13.08
N GLU A 97 -9.37 0.78 13.13
CA GLU A 97 -8.72 1.81 12.33
C GLU A 97 -7.25 2.04 12.71
N LEU A 98 -6.90 1.97 14.00
CA LEU A 98 -5.51 2.03 14.46
C LEU A 98 -4.73 0.79 14.02
N ALA A 99 -5.32 -0.40 14.11
CA ALA A 99 -4.71 -1.65 13.65
C ALA A 99 -4.45 -1.60 12.13
N ARG A 100 -5.44 -1.17 11.34
CA ARG A 100 -5.32 -1.00 9.88
C ARG A 100 -4.25 0.02 9.51
N ARG A 101 -4.10 1.11 10.29
CA ARG A 101 -3.02 2.09 10.07
C ARG A 101 -1.65 1.48 10.36
N LYS A 102 -1.51 0.72 11.45
CA LYS A 102 -0.25 0.03 11.78
C LYS A 102 0.11 -1.00 10.73
N GLU A 103 -0.85 -1.79 10.24
CA GLU A 103 -0.63 -2.75 9.17
C GLU A 103 -0.21 -2.05 7.87
N LYS A 104 -0.88 -0.95 7.50
CA LYS A 104 -0.49 -0.15 6.33
C LYS A 104 0.92 0.44 6.49
N GLN A 105 1.28 0.90 7.68
CA GLN A 105 2.62 1.40 7.98
C GLN A 105 3.66 0.28 7.87
N ALA A 106 3.41 -0.88 8.49
CA ALA A 106 4.28 -2.05 8.37
C ALA A 106 4.43 -2.52 6.92
N ALA A 107 3.34 -2.54 6.13
CA ALA A 107 3.38 -2.85 4.71
C ALA A 107 4.18 -1.81 3.91
N SER A 108 4.09 -0.53 4.25
CA SER A 108 4.91 0.52 3.63
C SER A 108 6.38 0.45 4.04
N ASP A 109 6.68 0.05 5.27
CA ASP A 109 8.05 -0.13 5.77
C ASP A 109 8.69 -1.39 5.18
N ASN A 110 7.89 -2.42 4.88
CA ASN A 110 8.31 -3.61 4.15
C ASN A 110 8.65 -3.30 2.68
N ASN A 111 8.04 -2.26 2.09
CA ASN A 111 8.44 -1.77 0.78
C ASN A 111 9.79 -1.06 0.94
N THR A 112 10.85 -1.84 0.77
CA THR A 112 12.23 -1.45 1.08
C THR A 112 12.70 -0.23 0.27
N ILE A 113 11.98 0.18 -0.77
CA ILE A 113 12.30 1.37 -1.57
C ILE A 113 11.17 2.40 -1.46
N LYS A 114 11.45 3.56 -0.87
CA LYS A 114 10.47 4.64 -0.63
C LYS A 114 10.07 5.40 -1.91
N GLY A 115 10.87 5.28 -2.96
CA GLY A 115 10.63 5.94 -4.24
C GLY A 115 11.94 6.30 -4.95
N GLN A 116 11.81 7.08 -6.03
CA GLN A 116 12.93 7.41 -6.92
C GLN A 116 13.27 8.90 -6.89
N LYS A 117 14.57 9.23 -6.96
CA LYS A 117 15.10 10.59 -7.08
C LYS A 117 15.99 10.70 -8.32
N LEU A 118 16.01 11.87 -8.95
CA LEU A 118 16.86 12.16 -10.11
C LEU A 118 17.96 13.14 -9.67
N ILE A 119 19.20 12.82 -9.99
CA ILE A 119 20.34 13.72 -9.86
C ILE A 119 20.99 13.89 -11.22
N THR A 120 21.15 15.13 -11.64
CA THR A 120 21.83 15.47 -12.89
C THR A 120 23.18 16.11 -12.55
N LEU A 121 24.24 15.66 -13.20
CA LEU A 121 25.59 16.20 -13.10
C LEU A 121 26.05 16.61 -14.51
N SER A 122 26.91 17.61 -14.60
CA SER A 122 27.56 17.98 -15.87
C SER A 122 28.93 17.30 -15.98
N SER A 123 29.42 17.04 -17.19
CA SER A 123 30.79 16.59 -17.49
C SER A 123 31.88 17.58 -17.06
N ARG A 124 31.54 18.88 -16.94
CA ARG A 124 32.48 19.97 -16.60
C ARG A 124 32.55 20.27 -15.09
N ILE A 125 31.86 19.49 -14.27
CA ILE A 125 31.84 19.62 -12.82
C ILE A 125 33.25 19.44 -12.23
N ALA A 126 33.57 20.22 -11.20
CA ALA A 126 34.84 20.08 -10.48
C ALA A 126 34.83 18.88 -9.53
N ASP A 127 36.00 18.27 -9.26
CA ASP A 127 36.13 17.08 -8.41
C ASP A 127 35.50 17.26 -7.01
N HIS A 128 35.58 18.46 -6.42
CA HIS A 128 34.93 18.77 -5.14
C HIS A 128 33.39 18.69 -5.20
N ASP A 129 32.80 19.18 -6.29
CA ASP A 129 31.35 19.19 -6.47
C ASP A 129 30.82 17.79 -6.82
N VAL A 130 31.61 16.98 -7.54
CA VAL A 130 31.35 15.52 -7.69
C VAL A 130 31.24 14.87 -6.32
N MET A 131 32.19 15.15 -5.42
CA MET A 131 32.19 14.57 -4.08
C MET A 131 31.00 15.01 -3.23
N THR A 132 30.55 16.26 -3.40
CA THR A 132 29.32 16.76 -2.77
C THR A 132 28.08 16.04 -3.32
N GLY A 133 28.05 15.80 -4.63
CA GLY A 133 27.03 14.97 -5.29
C GLY A 133 27.00 13.54 -4.76
N VAL A 134 28.17 12.91 -4.57
CA VAL A 134 28.30 11.57 -3.97
C VAL A 134 27.74 11.53 -2.55
N LYS A 135 28.10 12.51 -1.70
CA LYS A 135 27.54 12.60 -0.33
C LYS A 135 26.01 12.74 -0.34
N LYS A 136 25.47 13.52 -1.28
CA LYS A 136 24.02 13.66 -1.47
C LYS A 136 23.38 12.34 -1.89
N MET A 137 23.99 11.60 -2.82
CA MET A 137 23.53 10.28 -3.24
C MET A 137 23.55 9.28 -2.07
N GLY A 138 24.63 9.24 -1.28
CA GLY A 138 24.73 8.39 -0.08
C GLY A 138 23.59 8.63 0.90
N LYS A 139 23.32 9.90 1.24
CA LYS A 139 22.19 10.27 2.12
C LYS A 139 20.81 9.88 1.57
N LEU A 140 20.66 9.78 0.25
CA LEU A 140 19.40 9.32 -0.36
C LEU A 140 19.27 7.80 -0.28
N LEU A 141 20.38 7.07 -0.48
CA LEU A 141 20.43 5.63 -0.35
C LEU A 141 20.19 5.18 1.10
N GLU A 142 20.76 5.87 2.09
CA GLU A 142 20.48 5.65 3.52
C GLU A 142 18.99 5.78 3.84
N LYS A 143 18.31 6.74 3.20
CA LYS A 143 16.87 6.95 3.36
C LYS A 143 16.01 5.95 2.56
N GLN A 144 16.63 4.95 1.94
CA GLN A 144 16.00 3.93 1.11
C GLN A 144 15.32 4.51 -0.15
N TYR A 145 15.91 5.55 -0.75
CA TYR A 145 15.51 6.03 -2.08
C TYR A 145 16.39 5.43 -3.16
N GLU A 146 15.78 5.12 -4.29
CA GLU A 146 16.48 4.82 -5.52
C GLU A 146 16.93 6.12 -6.20
N VAL A 147 18.17 6.17 -6.68
CA VAL A 147 18.72 7.39 -7.29
C VAL A 147 19.06 7.13 -8.75
N LYS A 148 18.35 7.77 -9.67
CA LYS A 148 18.75 7.85 -11.07
C LYS A 148 19.74 9.00 -11.24
N VAL A 149 20.90 8.70 -11.78
CA VAL A 149 21.96 9.67 -12.06
C VAL A 149 22.06 9.85 -13.56
N VAL A 150 22.07 11.11 -14.00
CA VAL A 150 22.31 11.50 -15.39
C VAL A 150 23.52 12.41 -15.41
N ILE A 151 24.56 12.00 -16.11
CA ILE A 151 25.73 12.84 -16.38
C ILE A 151 25.57 13.35 -17.81
N SER A 152 25.39 14.67 -17.94
CA SER A 152 25.24 15.36 -19.22
C SER A 152 26.58 15.95 -19.64
N GLY A 153 27.04 15.64 -20.84
CA GLY A 153 28.24 16.23 -21.42
C GLY A 153 28.06 16.61 -22.87
N ASP A 154 29.15 17.05 -23.48
CA ASP A 154 29.25 17.24 -24.93
C ASP A 154 29.79 15.97 -25.60
N GLU A 155 29.67 15.89 -26.93
CA GLU A 155 30.05 14.72 -27.73
C GLU A 155 31.52 14.30 -27.54
N ASN A 156 32.41 15.26 -27.27
CA ASN A 156 33.84 15.02 -27.06
C ASN A 156 34.25 14.79 -25.59
N GLU A 157 33.31 14.85 -24.64
CA GLU A 157 33.61 14.80 -23.20
C GLU A 157 33.32 13.43 -22.55
N GLN A 158 33.22 12.38 -23.37
CA GLN A 158 32.93 11.01 -22.93
C GLN A 158 33.90 10.52 -21.84
N THR A 159 35.20 10.76 -22.00
CA THR A 159 36.22 10.35 -21.01
C THR A 159 36.01 11.01 -19.64
N LYS A 160 35.55 12.27 -19.61
CA LYS A 160 35.25 12.98 -18.36
C LYS A 160 34.02 12.38 -17.67
N MET A 161 32.99 12.05 -18.44
CA MET A 161 31.79 11.38 -17.92
C MET A 161 32.11 10.02 -17.30
N GLU A 162 33.00 9.26 -17.93
CA GLU A 162 33.47 7.97 -17.40
C GLU A 162 34.27 8.13 -16.11
N ARG A 163 35.18 9.12 -16.05
CA ARG A 163 35.91 9.45 -14.81
C ARG A 163 34.96 9.74 -13.65
N ILE A 164 33.94 10.58 -13.88
CA ILE A 164 32.92 10.92 -12.87
C ILE A 164 32.17 9.66 -12.43
N TYR A 165 31.77 8.81 -13.38
CA TYR A 165 31.12 7.52 -13.07
C TYR A 165 31.98 6.65 -12.16
N THR A 166 33.27 6.48 -12.47
CA THR A 166 34.19 5.65 -11.67
C THR A 166 34.38 6.19 -10.26
N ILE A 167 34.43 7.52 -10.10
CA ILE A 167 34.49 8.15 -8.78
C ILE A 167 33.22 7.82 -7.97
N ILE A 168 32.04 7.95 -8.59
CA ILE A 168 30.77 7.65 -7.93
C ILE A 168 30.68 6.17 -7.54
N GLU A 169 31.05 5.27 -8.46
CA GLU A 169 31.06 3.82 -8.24
C GLU A 169 31.97 3.41 -7.09
N LYS A 170 33.20 3.94 -7.03
CA LYS A 170 34.14 3.62 -5.97
C LYS A 170 33.63 4.07 -4.59
N ASN A 171 33.01 5.24 -4.49
CA ASN A 171 32.57 5.79 -3.22
C ASN A 171 31.22 5.24 -2.73
N LEU A 172 30.32 4.84 -3.64
CA LEU A 172 28.97 4.37 -3.29
C LEU A 172 28.83 2.85 -3.25
N LYS A 173 29.89 2.08 -3.53
CA LYS A 173 29.88 0.61 -3.49
C LYS A 173 29.46 0.04 -2.13
N SER A 174 29.74 0.75 -1.03
CA SER A 174 29.34 0.35 0.32
C SER A 174 27.86 0.63 0.62
N SER A 175 27.33 1.76 0.12
CA SER A 175 25.96 2.21 0.45
C SER A 175 24.90 1.77 -0.56
N GLY A 176 25.29 1.32 -1.76
CA GLY A 176 24.32 0.98 -2.79
C GLY A 176 24.90 0.19 -3.97
N ARG A 177 23.98 -0.41 -4.74
CA ARG A 177 24.27 -1.14 -5.96
C ARG A 177 24.01 -0.26 -7.18
N ILE A 178 24.97 -0.18 -8.09
CA ILE A 178 24.75 0.40 -9.41
C ILE A 178 24.05 -0.60 -10.32
N VAL A 179 23.05 -0.10 -11.04
CA VAL A 179 22.18 -0.83 -11.96
C VAL A 179 22.05 -0.02 -13.26
N GLN A 180 21.97 -0.71 -14.40
CA GLN A 180 21.65 -0.13 -15.71
C GLN A 180 22.51 1.07 -16.15
N LYS A 181 23.84 0.88 -16.25
CA LYS A 181 24.70 1.86 -16.95
C LYS A 181 24.33 1.90 -18.45
N ARG A 182 23.95 3.06 -18.97
CA ARG A 182 23.58 3.27 -20.37
C ARG A 182 24.08 4.63 -20.86
N ILE A 183 24.60 4.69 -22.07
CA ILE A 183 24.94 5.94 -22.76
C ILE A 183 23.83 6.20 -23.80
N LYS A 184 23.22 7.39 -23.77
CA LYS A 184 22.21 7.82 -24.73
C LYS A 184 22.57 9.20 -25.26
N GLY A 185 23.12 9.25 -26.47
CA GLY A 185 23.72 10.47 -27.02
C GLY A 185 24.79 10.98 -26.05
N ASN A 186 24.74 12.28 -25.75
CA ASN A 186 25.73 12.94 -24.90
C ASN A 186 25.45 12.79 -23.39
N ASN A 187 24.61 11.81 -23.00
CA ASN A 187 24.25 11.59 -21.60
C ASN A 187 24.58 10.17 -21.15
N LEU A 188 25.33 10.04 -20.07
CA LEU A 188 25.53 8.79 -19.35
C LEU A 188 24.49 8.67 -18.22
N ARG A 189 23.71 7.59 -18.21
CA ARG A 189 22.63 7.35 -17.25
C ARG A 189 22.86 6.04 -16.50
N PHE A 190 22.62 6.06 -15.20
CA PHE A 190 22.63 4.85 -14.36
C PHE A 190 21.72 5.02 -13.15
N GLN A 191 21.46 3.93 -12.47
CA GLN A 191 20.54 3.85 -11.33
C GLN A 191 21.28 3.27 -10.14
N LEU A 192 21.10 3.87 -8.97
CA LEU A 192 21.64 3.40 -7.70
C LEU A 192 20.48 2.90 -6.85
N VAL A 193 20.56 1.63 -6.48
CA VAL A 193 19.57 0.96 -5.62
C VAL A 193 20.19 0.82 -4.23
N PRO A 194 19.48 1.20 -3.15
CA PRO A 194 19.98 1.02 -1.81
C PRO A 194 20.17 -0.47 -1.52
N MET A 195 21.33 -0.84 -0.98
CA MET A 195 21.49 -2.18 -0.41
C MET A 195 20.95 -2.14 1.02
N LYS A 196 20.15 -3.14 1.39
CA LYS A 196 19.83 -3.37 2.79
C LYS A 196 21.11 -3.88 3.44
N ASP A 197 21.67 -3.12 4.36
CA ASP A 197 22.78 -3.58 5.18
C ASP A 197 22.33 -4.82 5.94
N ASN A 198 22.80 -6.00 5.53
CA ASN A 198 22.83 -7.19 6.39
C ASN A 198 24.02 -7.11 7.37
N ASN A 199 24.40 -5.91 7.80
CA ASN A 199 25.64 -5.67 8.57
C ASN A 199 25.42 -5.62 10.09
N ASP A 200 24.36 -6.27 10.60
CA ASP A 200 24.23 -6.57 12.04
C ASP A 200 24.96 -7.87 12.46
N GLN A 201 25.74 -8.51 11.58
CA GLN A 201 26.48 -9.75 11.91
C GLN A 201 28.01 -9.67 11.84
N SER A 202 28.63 -8.50 11.64
CA SER A 202 30.10 -8.37 11.56
C SER A 202 30.70 -7.42 12.60
N LYS A 203 30.19 -7.46 13.84
CA LYS A 203 30.78 -6.80 15.02
C LYS A 203 30.88 -7.71 16.25
N LYS A 204 31.46 -8.89 16.07
CA LYS A 204 32.20 -9.73 17.05
C LYS A 204 33.11 -10.56 16.13
N GLU A 205 34.43 -10.47 16.09
CA GLU A 205 35.44 -10.48 17.13
C GLU A 205 36.67 -9.76 16.58
N THR A 206 37.16 -8.74 17.28
CA THR A 206 38.59 -8.41 17.35
C THR A 206 38.72 -7.33 18.41
N ASP A 207 38.74 -7.76 19.67
CA ASP A 207 39.31 -6.95 20.73
C ASP A 207 40.36 -7.77 21.49
N SER A 208 41.56 -7.19 21.50
CA SER A 208 42.64 -7.31 22.48
C SER A 208 43.04 -8.69 23.03
N GLY A 209 44.15 -9.21 22.48
CA GLY A 209 45.06 -10.12 23.17
C GLY A 209 46.51 -9.68 22.92
N GLN A 210 46.93 -8.56 23.52
CA GLN A 210 48.35 -8.23 23.65
C GLN A 210 48.98 -9.20 24.64
N ASN A 211 49.88 -10.06 24.16
CA ASN A 211 50.87 -10.73 25.01
C ASN A 211 52.25 -10.47 24.41
N ASN A 212 52.89 -9.41 24.90
CA ASN A 212 54.32 -9.19 24.74
C ASN A 212 55.05 -10.16 25.67
N ASN A 213 55.83 -11.08 25.12
CA ASN A 213 56.93 -11.73 25.84
C ASN A 213 58.10 -11.90 24.88
N ASN A 214 58.84 -10.81 24.70
CA ASN A 214 60.26 -10.88 24.35
C ASN A 214 61.03 -10.78 25.67
N ASN A 215 61.74 -11.84 26.05
CA ASN A 215 62.90 -11.73 26.91
C ASN A 215 63.94 -12.71 26.36
N ASP A 216 64.98 -12.11 25.79
CA ASP A 216 66.19 -12.76 25.36
C ASP A 216 66.98 -13.32 26.57
N ASP A 217 67.53 -14.51 26.37
CA ASP A 217 68.93 -14.87 26.61
C ASP A 217 69.61 -14.40 27.91
N LYS A 218 69.85 -15.36 28.84
CA LYS A 218 71.15 -15.53 29.57
C LYS A 218 71.30 -16.97 30.08
N GLY A 219 72.12 -17.78 29.42
CA GLY A 219 73.10 -18.60 30.16
C GLY A 219 74.16 -17.66 30.79
N PRO A 220 75.05 -18.08 31.72
CA PRO A 220 75.55 -19.44 31.98
C PRO A 220 75.60 -19.83 33.49
N LEU A 221 75.98 -21.11 33.72
CA LEU A 221 76.68 -21.77 34.85
C LEU A 221 76.03 -23.10 35.22
#